data_AF-A0A1V5TJ85-F1
#
_entry.id   AF-A0A1V5TJ85-F1
#
_cell.length_a   1.000
_cell.length_b   1.000
_cell.length_c   1.000
_cell.angle_alpha   90.00
_cell.angle_beta   90.00
_cell.angle_gamma   90.00
#
_symmetry.space_group_name_H-M   'P 1'
#
loop_
_entity.id
_entity.type
_entity.pdbx_description
1 polymer ?
#
loop_
_entity_poly.entity_id
_entity_poly.type
_entity_poly.pdbx_seq_one_letter_code
_entity_poly.pdbx_strand_id
1 'polypeptide(L)'
;MKTKNVFFIAILLIILISELVFGQDIRVHNFIGKPKSEIVKKYGNPVHQDNSNPDMICMFYETKTYRMIFVSDKEAVYQAEASVYYDSESKARKATDDFISESVSKGFAVDTVSINDFQLSKSGVKADLQIKENKITKKFDVTVKARRCMN
;
A
#
# COMPACT_ATOMS: atom_id res chain seq x y z
N MET A 1 -12.96 4.12 -45.88
CA MET A 1 -13.06 5.11 -44.78
C MET A 1 -13.53 4.52 -43.44
N LYS A 2 -14.40 3.50 -43.39
CA LYS A 2 -14.95 2.99 -42.12
C LYS A 2 -13.94 2.23 -41.22
N THR A 3 -12.98 1.51 -41.80
CA THR A 3 -12.00 0.70 -41.04
C THR A 3 -10.88 1.51 -40.38
N LYS A 4 -10.42 2.61 -40.98
CA LYS A 4 -9.37 3.47 -40.40
C LYS A 4 -9.83 4.18 -39.12
N ASN A 5 -11.11 4.52 -39.02
CA ASN A 5 -11.68 5.15 -37.83
C ASN A 5 -11.84 4.17 -36.66
N VAL A 6 -12.13 2.89 -36.93
CA VAL A 6 -12.23 1.85 -35.90
C VAL A 6 -10.87 1.55 -35.27
N PHE A 7 -9.80 1.56 -36.07
CA PHE A 7 -8.44 1.34 -35.56
C PHE A 7 -7.97 2.45 -34.61
N PHE A 8 -8.28 3.71 -34.92
CA PHE A 8 -7.99 4.84 -34.05
C PHE A 8 -8.77 4.80 -32.72
N ILE A 9 -10.04 4.40 -32.77
CA ILE A 9 -10.89 4.25 -31.57
C ILE A 9 -10.36 3.12 -30.67
N ALA A 10 -9.89 2.01 -31.24
CA ALA A 10 -9.32 0.90 -30.48
C ALA A 10 -8.02 1.30 -29.75
N ILE A 11 -7.14 2.06 -30.40
CA ILE A 11 -5.92 2.58 -29.77
C ILE A 11 -6.25 3.57 -28.65
N LEU A 12 -7.24 4.45 -28.86
CA LEU A 12 -7.68 5.40 -27.85
C LEU A 12 -8.26 4.70 -26.60
N LEU A 13 -9.03 3.62 -26.79
CA LEU A 13 -9.57 2.81 -25.70
C LEU A 13 -8.47 2.08 -24.91
N ILE A 14 -7.42 1.59 -25.56
CA ILE A 14 -6.29 0.92 -24.89
C ILE A 14 -5.52 1.91 -23.99
N ILE A 15 -5.34 3.15 -24.42
CA ILE A 15 -4.66 4.20 -23.65
C ILE A 15 -5.50 4.64 -22.43
N LEU A 16 -6.83 4.69 -22.56
CA LEU A 16 -7.72 5.08 -21.45
C LEU A 16 -7.85 3.99 -20.37
N ILE A 17 -7.64 2.72 -20.71
CA ILE A 17 -7.70 1.60 -19.73
C ILE A 17 -6.45 1.60 -18.83
N SER A 18 -5.29 2.06 -19.31
CA SER A 18 -4.06 2.07 -18.50
C SER A 18 -4.09 3.03 -17.30
N GLU A 19 -4.98 4.03 -17.28
CA GLU A 19 -5.07 4.99 -16.16
C GLU A 19 -5.98 4.50 -15.01
N LEU A 20 -6.75 3.42 -15.20
CA LEU A 20 -7.74 2.98 -14.20
C LEU A 20 -7.19 2.06 -13.11
N VAL A 21 -5.92 1.64 -13.17
CA VAL A 21 -5.41 0.53 -12.33
C VAL A 21 -4.31 0.93 -11.34
N PHE A 22 -3.94 2.21 -11.26
CA PHE A 22 -3.11 2.68 -10.14
C PHE A 22 -3.97 2.88 -8.89
N GLY A 23 -4.49 1.76 -8.36
CA GLY A 23 -5.04 1.71 -7.02
C GLY A 23 -3.99 2.15 -6.02
N GLN A 24 -4.37 3.04 -5.10
CA GLN A 24 -3.59 3.41 -3.93
C GLN A 24 -3.37 2.17 -3.07
N ASP A 25 -2.31 1.43 -3.37
CA ASP A 25 -2.08 0.12 -2.78
C ASP A 25 -1.45 0.26 -1.39
N ILE A 26 -2.31 0.29 -0.36
CA ILE A 26 -1.93 0.34 1.06
C ILE A 26 -1.35 -0.98 1.60
N ARG A 27 -1.30 -2.05 0.79
CA ARG A 27 -0.99 -3.42 1.24
C ARG A 27 0.53 -3.67 1.36
N VAL A 28 1.21 -2.76 2.03
CA VAL A 28 2.67 -2.78 2.24
C VAL A 28 3.14 -3.94 3.11
N HIS A 29 2.27 -4.50 3.95
CA HIS A 29 2.56 -5.69 4.77
C HIS A 29 2.96 -6.91 3.93
N ASN A 30 2.54 -6.97 2.66
CA ASN A 30 2.90 -8.06 1.74
C ASN A 30 4.38 -8.05 1.32
N PHE A 31 5.11 -6.96 1.61
CA PHE A 31 6.53 -6.83 1.29
C PHE A 31 7.45 -7.18 2.44
N ILE A 32 6.95 -7.39 3.65
CA ILE A 32 7.79 -7.86 4.76
C ILE A 32 8.41 -9.22 4.38
N GLY A 33 9.75 -9.31 4.51
CA GLY A 33 10.54 -10.48 4.11
C GLY A 33 10.90 -10.55 2.62
N LYS A 34 10.44 -9.60 1.80
CA LYS A 34 10.78 -9.55 0.37
C LYS A 34 12.01 -8.67 0.11
N PRO A 35 12.77 -8.91 -0.97
CA PRO A 35 13.87 -8.03 -1.35
C PRO A 35 13.34 -6.67 -1.84
N LYS A 36 14.12 -5.61 -1.64
CA LYS A 36 13.78 -4.25 -2.08
C LYS A 36 13.48 -4.14 -3.59
N SER A 37 14.07 -5.03 -4.41
CA SER A 37 13.81 -5.09 -5.84
C SER A 37 12.35 -5.37 -6.18
N GLU A 38 11.61 -6.11 -5.34
CA GLU A 38 10.18 -6.31 -5.54
C GLU A 38 9.36 -5.03 -5.30
N ILE A 39 9.78 -4.18 -4.37
CA ILE A 39 9.16 -2.87 -4.14
C ILE A 39 9.38 -1.99 -5.36
N VAL A 40 10.63 -1.90 -5.83
CA VAL A 40 10.98 -1.09 -7.01
C VAL A 40 10.26 -1.59 -8.25
N LYS A 41 10.11 -2.92 -8.41
CA LYS A 41 9.34 -3.51 -9.52
C LYS A 41 7.86 -3.10 -9.49
N LYS A 42 7.26 -3.00 -8.31
CA LYS A 42 5.83 -2.69 -8.15
C LYS A 42 5.54 -1.19 -8.19
N TYR A 43 6.36 -0.37 -7.53
CA TYR A 43 6.09 1.06 -7.34
C TYR A 43 7.04 1.98 -8.11
N GLY A 44 8.03 1.44 -8.82
CA GLY A 44 9.09 2.21 -9.47
C GLY A 44 10.13 2.70 -8.47
N ASN A 45 10.93 3.68 -8.91
CA ASN A 45 11.95 4.29 -8.06
C ASN A 45 11.29 5.13 -6.94
N PRO A 46 11.82 5.09 -5.71
CA PRO A 46 11.33 5.95 -4.64
C PRO A 46 11.62 7.42 -4.94
N VAL A 47 10.79 8.31 -4.39
CA VAL A 47 10.99 9.77 -4.48
C VAL A 47 12.23 10.18 -3.70
N HIS A 48 12.47 9.54 -2.56
CA HIS A 48 13.66 9.71 -1.76
C HIS A 48 14.14 8.36 -1.24
N GLN A 49 15.46 8.20 -1.13
CA GLN A 49 16.07 7.01 -0.57
C GLN A 49 17.23 7.42 0.33
N ASP A 50 17.24 6.90 1.56
CA ASP A 50 18.40 6.95 2.44
C ASP A 50 19.08 5.58 2.42
N ASN A 51 20.35 5.58 2.00
CA ASN A 51 21.20 4.39 1.94
C ASN A 51 22.52 4.61 2.70
N SER A 52 22.55 5.58 3.61
CA SER A 52 23.73 5.90 4.43
C SER A 52 24.15 4.73 5.33
N ASN A 53 23.19 3.91 5.75
CA ASN A 53 23.41 2.67 6.48
C ASN A 53 22.95 1.45 5.65
N PRO A 54 23.84 0.51 5.31
CA PRO A 54 23.47 -0.66 4.51
C PRO A 54 22.53 -1.65 5.21
N ASP A 55 22.42 -1.58 6.55
CA ASP A 55 21.50 -2.40 7.35
C ASP A 55 20.14 -1.70 7.57
N MET A 56 20.02 -0.45 7.11
CA MET A 56 18.81 0.37 7.24
C MET A 56 18.66 1.27 6.02
N ILE A 57 18.29 0.67 4.91
CA ILE A 57 17.93 1.36 3.68
C ILE A 57 16.46 1.77 3.77
N CYS A 58 16.20 3.07 3.75
CA CYS A 58 14.85 3.63 3.79
C CYS A 58 14.43 4.11 2.40
N MET A 59 13.29 3.63 1.90
CA MET A 59 12.71 4.04 0.62
C MET A 59 11.38 4.76 0.86
N PHE A 60 11.27 5.98 0.34
CA PHE A 60 10.12 6.85 0.53
C PHE A 60 9.38 7.04 -0.79
N TYR A 61 8.09 6.74 -0.78
CA TYR A 61 7.17 6.95 -1.90
C TYR A 61 6.08 7.90 -1.44
N GLU A 62 5.85 8.96 -2.20
CA GLU A 62 4.85 9.96 -1.82
C GLU A 62 4.15 10.54 -3.05
N THR A 63 2.84 10.71 -2.91
CA THR A 63 2.00 11.50 -3.81
C THR A 63 1.08 12.39 -2.98
N LYS A 64 0.25 13.19 -3.64
CA LYS A 64 -0.79 13.99 -2.96
C LYS A 64 -1.79 13.17 -2.13
N THR A 65 -1.89 11.86 -2.40
CA THR A 65 -2.97 11.02 -1.87
C THR A 65 -2.49 9.79 -1.10
N TYR A 66 -1.19 9.51 -1.12
CA TYR A 66 -0.61 8.46 -0.28
C TYR A 66 0.85 8.75 0.05
N ARG A 67 1.30 8.14 1.15
CA ARG A 67 2.71 8.03 1.53
C ARG A 67 3.00 6.57 1.87
N MET A 68 4.14 6.05 1.41
CA MET A 68 4.65 4.75 1.82
C MET A 68 6.13 4.86 2.19
N ILE A 69 6.52 4.10 3.20
CA ILE A 69 7.89 3.98 3.66
C ILE A 69 8.21 2.49 3.73
N PHE A 70 9.37 2.10 3.22
CA PHE A 70 9.89 0.75 3.38
C PHE A 70 11.29 0.84 3.98
N VAL A 71 11.55 0.01 4.98
CA VAL A 71 12.86 -0.13 5.61
C VAL A 71 13.36 -1.55 5.37
N SER A 72 14.53 -1.66 4.76
CA SER A 72 15.16 -2.93 4.40
C SER A 72 16.63 -2.95 4.75
N ASP A 73 17.15 -4.13 5.03
CA ASP A 73 18.59 -4.41 5.01
C ASP A 73 19.00 -4.88 3.59
N LYS A 74 20.18 -5.51 3.48
CA LYS A 74 20.67 -6.08 2.22
C LYS A 74 19.83 -7.25 1.70
N GLU A 75 19.16 -7.96 2.60
CA GLU A 75 18.42 -9.19 2.28
C GLU A 75 16.97 -8.86 1.97
N ALA A 76 16.29 -8.18 2.89
CA ALA A 76 14.85 -8.03 2.81
C ALA A 76 14.29 -6.87 3.65
N VAL A 77 13.07 -6.48 3.30
CA VAL A 77 12.27 -5.51 4.04
C VAL A 77 11.88 -6.09 5.39
N TYR A 78 12.10 -5.32 6.46
CA TYR A 78 11.72 -5.72 7.81
C TYR A 78 10.71 -4.76 8.46
N GLN A 79 10.51 -3.57 7.89
CA GLN A 79 9.43 -2.66 8.27
C GLN A 79 8.86 -1.98 7.04
N ALA A 80 7.54 -1.76 7.04
CA ALA A 80 6.86 -1.03 5.98
C ALA A 80 5.68 -0.25 6.55
N GLU A 81 5.45 0.95 6.06
CA GLU A 81 4.34 1.81 6.46
C GLU A 81 3.65 2.38 5.24
N ALA A 82 2.33 2.51 5.29
CA ALA A 82 1.54 3.21 4.30
C ALA A 82 0.50 4.10 4.98
N SER A 83 0.20 5.24 4.38
CA SER A 83 -0.91 6.11 4.76
C SER A 83 -1.59 6.60 3.49
N VAL A 84 -2.90 6.43 3.42
CA VAL A 84 -3.72 6.82 2.27
C VAL A 84 -4.87 7.70 2.75
N TYR A 85 -5.12 8.78 2.01
CA TYR A 85 -6.10 9.80 2.36
C TYR A 85 -7.39 9.62 1.56
N TYR A 86 -8.52 9.59 2.26
CA TYR A 86 -9.86 9.44 1.68
C TYR A 86 -10.74 10.64 2.03
N ASP A 87 -11.57 11.08 1.08
CA ASP A 87 -12.45 12.24 1.28
C ASP A 87 -13.75 11.91 2.05
N SER A 88 -13.97 10.65 2.42
CA SER A 88 -15.17 10.22 3.14
C SER A 88 -14.92 8.96 3.97
N GLU A 89 -15.58 8.85 5.12
CA GLU A 89 -15.50 7.69 6.00
C GLU A 89 -15.87 6.39 5.28
N SER A 90 -16.94 6.40 4.48
CA SER A 90 -17.40 5.21 3.75
C SER A 90 -16.31 4.63 2.83
N LYS A 91 -15.58 5.48 2.10
CA LYS A 91 -14.46 5.05 1.25
C LYS A 91 -13.30 4.48 2.09
N ALA A 92 -12.96 5.13 3.20
CA ALA A 92 -11.92 4.64 4.11
C ALA A 92 -12.28 3.29 4.73
N ARG A 93 -13.53 3.12 5.17
CA ARG A 93 -14.05 1.85 5.69
C ARG A 93 -14.03 0.76 4.63
N LYS A 94 -14.51 1.03 3.42
CA LYS A 94 -14.43 0.07 2.31
C LYS A 94 -12.99 -0.38 2.04
N ALA A 95 -12.04 0.56 1.98
CA ALA A 95 -10.64 0.22 1.78
C ALA A 95 -10.05 -0.63 2.91
N THR A 96 -10.50 -0.40 4.15
CA THR A 96 -10.12 -1.19 5.33
C THR A 96 -10.71 -2.59 5.25
N ASP A 97 -11.98 -2.73 4.90
CA ASP A 97 -12.66 -4.03 4.73
C ASP A 97 -12.01 -4.84 3.60
N ASP A 98 -11.72 -4.19 2.46
CA ASP A 98 -11.01 -4.81 1.33
C ASP A 98 -9.61 -5.28 1.75
N PHE A 99 -8.88 -4.47 2.53
CA PHE A 99 -7.57 -4.83 3.06
C PHE A 99 -7.65 -6.03 4.02
N ILE A 100 -8.62 -6.03 4.95
CA ILE A 100 -8.81 -7.11 5.93
C ILE A 100 -9.17 -8.40 5.20
N SER A 101 -10.16 -8.35 4.31
CA SER A 101 -10.63 -9.50 3.53
C SER A 101 -9.50 -10.14 2.73
N GLU A 102 -8.71 -9.33 2.02
CA GLU A 102 -7.55 -9.83 1.28
C GLU A 102 -6.47 -10.40 2.21
N SER A 103 -6.21 -9.75 3.34
CA SER A 103 -5.21 -10.25 4.30
C SER A 103 -5.62 -11.60 4.89
N VAL A 104 -6.90 -11.77 5.25
CA VAL A 104 -7.45 -13.06 5.69
C VAL A 104 -7.30 -14.12 4.60
N SER A 105 -7.59 -13.78 3.34
CA SER A 105 -7.40 -14.70 2.20
C SER A 105 -5.94 -15.16 2.03
N LYS A 106 -4.99 -14.37 2.54
CA LYS A 106 -3.54 -14.64 2.55
C LYS A 106 -3.04 -15.26 3.86
N GLY A 107 -3.94 -15.73 4.72
CA GLY A 107 -3.62 -16.45 5.94
C GLY A 107 -3.24 -15.57 7.13
N PHE A 108 -3.58 -14.28 7.10
CA PHE A 108 -3.50 -13.45 8.31
C PHE A 108 -4.68 -13.75 9.25
N ALA A 109 -4.38 -13.95 10.52
CA ALA A 109 -5.34 -13.78 11.60
C ALA A 109 -5.55 -12.28 11.87
N VAL A 110 -6.77 -11.89 12.21
CA VAL A 110 -7.14 -10.49 12.49
C VAL A 110 -7.72 -10.42 13.89
N ASP A 111 -7.17 -9.52 14.69
CA ASP A 111 -7.64 -9.16 16.02
C ASP A 111 -8.15 -7.71 16.00
N THR A 112 -9.39 -7.52 16.42
CA THR A 112 -10.04 -6.20 16.42
C THR A 112 -9.85 -5.57 17.80
N VAL A 113 -8.97 -4.56 17.87
CA VAL A 113 -8.70 -3.83 19.11
C VAL A 113 -9.78 -2.76 19.35
N SER A 114 -10.23 -2.10 18.28
CA SER A 114 -11.32 -1.13 18.29
C SER A 114 -12.04 -1.12 16.94
N ILE A 115 -13.14 -0.37 16.81
CA ILE A 115 -13.82 -0.18 15.51
C ILE A 115 -12.95 0.51 14.43
N ASN A 116 -11.81 1.06 14.84
CA ASN A 116 -10.89 1.80 13.98
C ASN A 116 -9.47 1.20 14.00
N ASP A 117 -9.18 0.21 14.84
CA ASP A 117 -7.84 -0.34 15.05
C ASP A 117 -7.87 -1.86 14.96
N PHE A 118 -7.09 -2.40 14.03
CA PHE A 118 -7.02 -3.82 13.75
C PHE A 118 -5.57 -4.29 13.75
N GLN A 119 -5.31 -5.40 14.42
CA GLN A 119 -4.03 -6.08 14.37
C GLN A 119 -4.15 -7.29 13.46
N LEU A 120 -3.25 -7.39 12.49
CA LEU A 120 -3.16 -8.52 11.58
C LEU A 120 -1.85 -9.24 11.85
N SER A 121 -1.90 -10.57 11.91
CA SER A 121 -0.70 -11.38 12.12
C SER A 121 -0.72 -12.64 11.29
N LYS A 122 0.45 -13.00 10.78
CA LYS A 122 0.75 -14.34 10.26
C LYS A 122 2.19 -14.68 10.63
N SER A 123 2.58 -15.93 10.40
CA SER A 123 3.97 -16.33 10.62
C SER A 123 4.96 -15.34 9.97
N GLY A 124 5.84 -14.76 10.78
CA GLY A 124 6.87 -13.82 10.32
C GLY A 124 6.44 -12.37 10.11
N VAL A 125 5.14 -12.03 10.20
CA VAL A 125 4.63 -10.68 9.90
C VAL A 125 3.54 -10.25 10.89
N LYS A 126 3.71 -9.07 11.48
CA LYS A 126 2.64 -8.34 12.19
C LYS A 126 2.35 -7.02 11.48
N ALA A 127 1.09 -6.64 11.41
CA ALA A 127 0.66 -5.37 10.86
C ALA A 127 -0.44 -4.73 11.71
N ASP A 128 -0.33 -3.43 11.94
CA ASP A 128 -1.37 -2.60 12.57
C ASP A 128 -2.06 -1.80 11.47
N LEU A 129 -3.38 -1.90 11.38
CA LEU A 129 -4.24 -1.17 10.46
C LEU A 129 -5.12 -0.22 11.27
N GLN A 130 -5.12 1.06 10.89
CA GLN A 130 -5.86 2.11 11.61
C GLN A 130 -6.64 3.01 10.65
N ILE A 131 -7.82 3.44 11.08
CA ILE A 131 -8.61 4.49 10.42
C ILE A 131 -8.69 5.70 11.36
N LYS A 132 -8.36 6.90 10.88
CA LYS A 132 -8.43 8.12 11.67
C LYS A 132 -9.01 9.29 10.87
N GLU A 133 -9.95 10.02 11.44
CA GLU A 133 -10.38 11.31 10.86
C GLU A 133 -9.36 12.40 11.20
N ASN A 134 -8.87 13.08 10.18
CA ASN A 134 -8.15 14.34 10.32
C ASN A 134 -9.17 15.48 10.55
N LYS A 135 -9.26 15.93 11.80
CA LYS A 135 -10.24 16.94 12.21
C LYS A 135 -10.11 18.30 11.50
N ILE A 136 -8.93 18.62 10.94
CA ILE A 136 -8.64 19.88 10.25
C ILE A 136 -9.08 19.77 8.78
N THR A 137 -8.61 18.74 8.08
CA THR A 137 -8.90 18.56 6.64
C THR A 137 -10.23 17.89 6.36
N LYS A 138 -10.87 17.32 7.39
CA LYS A 138 -12.07 16.47 7.30
C LYS A 138 -11.91 15.24 6.42
N LYS A 139 -10.65 14.83 6.19
CA LYS A 139 -10.30 13.61 5.47
C LYS A 139 -10.10 12.45 6.44
N PHE A 140 -10.14 11.24 5.91
CA PHE A 140 -9.94 10.01 6.64
C PHE A 140 -8.63 9.37 6.20
N ASP A 141 -7.74 9.15 7.17
CA ASP A 141 -6.44 8.56 6.98
C ASP A 141 -6.56 7.07 7.31
N VAL A 142 -6.25 6.21 6.34
CA VAL A 142 -6.05 4.78 6.61
C VAL A 142 -4.55 4.54 6.63
N THR A 143 -4.05 4.02 7.74
CA THR A 143 -2.63 3.77 7.97
C THR A 143 -2.39 2.29 8.21
N VAL A 144 -1.35 1.74 7.59
CA VAL A 144 -0.85 0.39 7.82
C VAL A 144 0.60 0.48 8.26
N LYS A 145 0.94 -0.17 9.36
CA LYS A 145 2.33 -0.33 9.82
C LYS A 145 2.62 -1.80 9.97
N ALA A 146 3.57 -2.32 9.20
CA ALA A 146 3.93 -3.71 9.18
C ALA A 146 5.39 -3.89 9.58
N ARG A 147 5.68 -4.97 10.28
CA ARG A 147 7.02 -5.34 10.71
C ARG A 147 7.23 -6.84 10.67
N ARG A 148 8.48 -7.23 10.44
CA ARG A 148 8.94 -8.60 10.65
C ARG A 148 8.84 -8.90 12.15
N CYS A 149 8.31 -10.06 12.48
CA CYS A 149 8.35 -10.58 13.84
C CYS A 149 8.95 -11.98 13.82
N MET A 150 9.73 -12.32 14.84
CA MET A 150 10.03 -13.71 15.13
C MET A 150 8.79 -14.29 15.83
N ASN A 151 8.31 -15.45 15.37
CA ASN A 151 7.26 -16.18 16.08
C ASN A 151 7.81 -16.67 17.43
#